data_AF-A0AAW1T2G5-F1
#
_entry.id   AF-A0AAW1T2G5-F1
#
_cell.length_a   1.000
_cell.length_b   1.000
_cell.length_c   1.000
_cell.angle_alpha   90.00
_cell.angle_beta   90.00
_cell.angle_gamma   90.00
#
_symmetry.space_group_name_H-M   'P 1'
#
loop_
_entity.id
_entity.type
_entity.pdbx_description
1 polymer ?
#
loop_
_entity_poly.entity_id
_entity_poly.type
_entity_poly.pdbx_seq_one_letter_code
_entity_poly.pdbx_strand_id
1 'polypeptide(L)'
;MGIQGLLPCLKKITRKTHVQEFANQAVAVDAYCWLHRGTYTCSRELCEGTPTSKHISFCMSRVQLLLQSGVKPIIVFDGGKLPIKADEEAERSRSRSEQRQRAKDHLAAGNTAAAWECYAKCVDVTPQMAWQFIQ
;
A
#
# COMPACT_ATOMS: atom_id res chain seq x y z
N MET A 1 -9.74 3.52 3.36
CA MET A 1 -10.18 2.71 2.20
C MET A 1 -11.30 1.79 2.68
N GLY A 2 -12.47 1.85 2.06
CA GLY A 2 -13.59 0.94 2.34
C GLY A 2 -14.59 1.43 3.40
N ILE A 3 -15.52 0.56 3.74
CA ILE A 3 -16.60 0.85 4.70
C ILE A 3 -16.06 0.76 6.13
N GLN A 4 -16.05 1.88 6.83
CA GLN A 4 -15.56 1.96 8.21
C GLN A 4 -16.40 1.06 9.13
N GLY A 5 -15.74 0.25 9.97
CA GLY A 5 -16.41 -0.61 10.95
C GLY A 5 -17.00 -1.92 10.43
N LEU A 6 -16.95 -2.19 9.11
CA LEU A 6 -17.57 -3.38 8.52
C LEU A 6 -16.97 -4.69 9.04
N LEU A 7 -15.63 -4.82 9.05
CA LEU A 7 -14.97 -6.07 9.45
C LEU A 7 -15.31 -6.50 10.90
N PRO A 8 -15.30 -5.60 11.91
CA PRO A 8 -15.83 -5.90 13.24
C PRO A 8 -17.27 -6.43 13.25
N CYS A 9 -18.16 -5.87 12.44
CA CYS A 9 -19.56 -6.33 12.34
C CYS A 9 -19.66 -7.76 11.77
N LEU A 10 -18.77 -8.14 10.86
CA LEU A 10 -18.76 -9.46 10.24
C LEU A 10 -18.03 -10.54 11.07
N LYS A 11 -17.51 -10.21 12.26
CA LYS A 11 -16.70 -11.13 13.09
C LYS A 11 -17.35 -12.50 13.31
N LYS A 12 -18.68 -12.56 13.45
CA LYS A 12 -19.43 -13.82 13.67
C LYS A 12 -19.39 -14.78 12.46
N ILE A 13 -19.14 -14.27 11.26
CA ILE A 13 -19.08 -15.05 10.02
C ILE A 13 -17.65 -15.10 9.42
N THR A 14 -16.67 -14.48 10.07
CA THR A 14 -15.27 -14.51 9.66
C THR A 14 -14.60 -15.79 10.13
N ARG A 15 -14.03 -16.56 9.20
CA ARG A 15 -13.21 -17.74 9.49
C ARG A 15 -11.73 -17.42 9.29
N LYS A 16 -10.90 -17.75 10.29
CA LYS A 16 -9.43 -17.75 10.12
C LYS A 16 -9.03 -18.96 9.28
N THR A 17 -8.22 -18.73 8.26
CA THR A 17 -7.78 -19.76 7.31
C THR A 17 -6.29 -19.58 7.00
N HIS A 18 -5.64 -20.64 6.52
CA HIS A 18 -4.28 -20.57 6.00
C HIS A 18 -4.29 -20.53 4.48
N VAL A 19 -3.33 -19.83 3.87
CA VAL A 19 -3.29 -19.65 2.41
C VAL A 19 -3.13 -20.96 1.64
N GLN A 20 -2.56 -21.99 2.26
CA GLN A 20 -2.45 -23.34 1.69
C GLN A 20 -3.81 -24.01 1.46
N GLU A 21 -4.88 -23.60 2.14
CA GLU A 21 -6.24 -24.11 1.87
C GLU A 21 -6.72 -23.76 0.45
N PHE A 22 -6.06 -22.80 -0.21
CA PHE A 22 -6.34 -22.38 -1.59
C PHE A 22 -5.35 -22.95 -2.61
N ALA A 23 -4.56 -23.97 -2.24
CA ALA A 23 -3.65 -24.65 -3.17
C ALA A 23 -4.41 -25.13 -4.42
N ASN A 24 -3.76 -25.00 -5.58
CA ASN A 24 -4.29 -25.27 -6.92
C ASN A 24 -5.46 -24.37 -7.35
N GLN A 25 -5.78 -23.31 -6.61
CA GLN A 25 -6.78 -22.32 -6.98
C GLN A 25 -6.14 -21.02 -7.48
N ALA A 26 -6.91 -20.25 -8.25
CA ALA A 26 -6.54 -18.91 -8.64
C ALA A 26 -7.14 -17.88 -7.67
N VAL A 27 -6.33 -16.94 -7.18
CA VAL A 27 -6.75 -15.90 -6.24
C VAL A 27 -6.40 -14.53 -6.79
N ALA A 28 -7.40 -13.65 -6.87
CA ALA A 28 -7.19 -12.25 -7.21
C ALA A 28 -6.63 -11.49 -6.00
N VAL A 29 -5.60 -10.67 -6.22
CA VAL A 29 -4.97 -9.84 -5.20
C VAL A 29 -5.07 -8.39 -5.63
N ASP A 30 -5.61 -7.55 -4.76
CA ASP A 30 -5.52 -6.09 -4.89
C ASP A 30 -4.05 -5.65 -4.67
N ALA A 31 -3.39 -5.24 -5.75
CA ALA A 31 -1.99 -4.84 -5.74
C ALA A 31 -1.75 -3.54 -4.95
N TYR A 32 -2.70 -2.60 -4.97
CA TYR A 32 -2.55 -1.31 -4.30
C TYR A 32 -2.49 -1.48 -2.78
N CYS A 33 -3.24 -2.43 -2.23
CA CYS A 33 -3.10 -2.82 -0.82
C CYS A 33 -1.66 -3.25 -0.46
N TRP A 34 -0.99 -4.00 -1.32
CA TRP A 34 0.40 -4.42 -1.09
C TRP A 34 1.40 -3.29 -1.33
N LEU A 35 1.25 -2.51 -2.39
CA LEU A 35 2.11 -1.37 -2.71
C LEU A 35 2.08 -0.35 -1.57
N HIS A 36 0.90 0.01 -1.07
CA HIS A 36 0.75 0.91 0.08
C HIS A 36 1.54 0.40 1.29
N ARG A 37 1.41 -0.89 1.64
CA ARG A 37 2.18 -1.49 2.74
C ARG A 37 3.68 -1.52 2.46
N GLY A 38 4.07 -1.82 1.22
CA GLY A 38 5.47 -1.85 0.79
C GLY A 38 6.15 -0.50 0.93
N THR A 39 5.43 0.61 0.70
CA THR A 39 5.98 1.96 0.84
C THR A 39 6.49 2.28 2.24
N TYR A 40 5.97 1.63 3.29
CA TYR A 40 6.39 1.89 4.67
C TYR A 40 7.85 1.50 4.92
N THR A 41 8.39 0.60 4.10
CA THR A 41 9.79 0.16 4.16
C THR A 41 10.79 1.18 3.58
N CYS A 42 10.28 2.16 2.82
CA CYS A 42 11.08 3.13 2.07
C CYS A 42 10.39 4.50 1.95
N SER A 43 9.59 4.86 2.95
CA SER A 43 8.71 6.03 2.88
C SER A 43 9.48 7.34 2.78
N ARG A 44 10.63 7.41 3.46
CA ARG A 44 11.56 8.53 3.37
C ARG A 44 12.15 8.64 1.97
N GLU A 45 12.73 7.56 1.45
CA GLU A 45 13.33 7.53 0.12
C GLU A 45 12.32 7.97 -0.95
N LEU A 46 11.09 7.46 -0.87
CA LEU A 46 10.00 7.83 -1.78
C LEU A 46 9.58 9.31 -1.63
N CYS A 47 9.42 9.83 -0.41
CA CYS A 47 9.04 11.24 -0.22
C CYS A 47 10.20 12.22 -0.53
N GLU A 48 11.47 11.81 -0.44
CA GLU A 48 12.67 12.60 -0.78
C GLU A 48 13.14 12.43 -2.24
N GLY A 49 12.56 11.51 -3.01
CA GLY A 49 12.92 11.28 -4.42
C GLY A 49 14.17 10.43 -4.62
N THR A 50 14.61 9.72 -3.59
CA THR A 50 15.73 8.78 -3.66
C THR A 50 15.26 7.48 -4.33
N PRO A 51 15.94 7.01 -5.40
CA PRO A 51 15.58 5.75 -6.04
C PRO A 51 15.60 4.57 -5.06
N THR A 52 14.53 3.76 -5.09
CA THR A 52 14.37 2.60 -4.22
C THR A 52 13.52 1.54 -4.90
N SER A 53 13.76 0.27 -4.57
CA SER A 53 12.98 -0.89 -5.02
C SER A 53 12.40 -1.70 -3.86
N LYS A 54 12.55 -1.23 -2.62
CA LYS A 54 12.14 -1.99 -1.42
C LYS A 54 10.64 -2.31 -1.40
N HIS A 55 9.79 -1.41 -1.90
CA HIS A 55 8.35 -1.64 -2.04
C HIS A 55 8.03 -2.76 -3.04
N ILE A 56 8.82 -2.89 -4.11
CA ILE A 56 8.67 -3.97 -5.10
C ILE A 56 9.14 -5.30 -4.50
N SER A 57 10.30 -5.32 -3.84
CA SER A 57 10.79 -6.51 -3.14
C SER A 57 9.78 -7.02 -2.11
N PHE A 58 9.11 -6.11 -1.39
CA PHE A 58 8.01 -6.47 -0.49
C PHE A 58 6.87 -7.16 -1.24
N CYS A 59 6.40 -6.59 -2.35
CA CYS A 59 5.30 -7.18 -3.12
C CYS A 59 5.67 -8.54 -3.71
N MET A 60 6.88 -8.68 -4.28
CA MET A 60 7.38 -9.95 -4.83
C MET A 60 7.52 -11.04 -3.77
N SER A 61 7.91 -10.70 -2.54
CA SER A 61 7.94 -11.67 -1.45
C SER A 61 6.56 -12.28 -1.15
N ARG A 62 5.48 -11.49 -1.34
CA ARG A 62 4.09 -11.96 -1.17
C ARG A 62 3.62 -12.79 -2.36
N VAL A 63 4.01 -12.43 -3.58
CA VAL A 63 3.78 -13.27 -4.77
C VAL A 63 4.45 -14.64 -4.57
N GLN A 64 5.71 -14.65 -4.15
CA GLN A 64 6.47 -15.89 -3.92
C GLN A 64 5.82 -16.76 -2.84
N LEU A 65 5.33 -16.17 -1.74
CA LEU A 65 4.58 -16.89 -0.71
C LEU A 65 3.36 -17.61 -1.27
N LEU A 66 2.59 -16.97 -2.16
CA LEU A 66 1.41 -17.57 -2.79
C LEU A 66 1.80 -18.73 -3.71
N LEU A 67 2.81 -18.52 -4.56
CA LEU A 67 3.32 -19.54 -5.47
C LEU A 67 3.86 -20.76 -4.73
N GLN A 68 4.65 -20.54 -3.66
CA GLN A 68 5.17 -21.62 -2.80
C GLN A 68 4.05 -22.36 -2.06
N SER A 69 2.90 -21.73 -1.84
CA SER A 69 1.71 -22.37 -1.26
C SER A 69 0.84 -23.09 -2.31
N GLY A 70 1.28 -23.17 -3.56
CA GLY A 70 0.54 -23.79 -4.66
C GLY A 70 -0.64 -22.94 -5.16
N VAL A 71 -0.73 -21.67 -4.77
CA VAL A 71 -1.79 -20.75 -5.21
C VAL A 71 -1.34 -20.05 -6.49
N LYS A 72 -2.24 -19.88 -7.46
CA LYS A 72 -2.01 -19.07 -8.67
C LYS A 72 -2.48 -17.63 -8.42
N PRO A 73 -1.58 -16.67 -8.11
CA PRO A 73 -1.99 -15.28 -7.91
C PRO A 73 -2.36 -14.60 -9.25
N ILE A 74 -3.44 -13.84 -9.24
CA ILE A 74 -3.82 -12.88 -10.29
C ILE A 74 -3.71 -11.49 -9.66
N ILE A 75 -2.66 -10.75 -10.02
CA ILE A 75 -2.41 -9.43 -9.46
C ILE A 75 -3.26 -8.40 -10.22
N VAL A 76 -4.14 -7.71 -9.51
CA VAL A 76 -5.09 -6.75 -10.06
C VAL A 76 -4.66 -5.33 -9.68
N PHE A 77 -4.59 -4.46 -10.68
CA PHE A 77 -4.23 -3.05 -10.52
C PHE A 77 -5.43 -2.17 -10.86
N ASP A 78 -5.59 -1.09 -10.10
CA ASP A 78 -6.56 -0.05 -10.44
C ASP A 78 -6.17 0.65 -11.74
N GLY A 79 -7.19 1.08 -12.48
CA GLY A 79 -7.03 1.86 -13.71
C GLY A 79 -7.12 3.37 -13.46
N GLY A 80 -7.88 4.06 -14.31
CA GLY A 80 -8.09 5.50 -14.21
C GLY A 80 -8.90 5.93 -12.98
N LYS A 81 -8.77 7.22 -12.62
CA LYS A 81 -9.59 7.84 -11.56
C LYS A 81 -11.06 7.83 -11.95
N LEU A 82 -11.93 7.56 -10.99
CA LEU A 82 -13.38 7.57 -11.17
C LEU A 82 -13.97 8.90 -10.66
N PRO A 83 -14.89 9.54 -11.39
CA PRO A 83 -15.52 10.80 -10.95
C PRO A 83 -16.20 10.70 -9.59
N ILE A 84 -16.82 9.56 -9.28
CA ILE A 84 -17.49 9.32 -8.00
C ILE A 84 -16.53 9.28 -6.79
N LYS A 85 -15.23 9.15 -7.02
CA LYS A 85 -14.19 9.14 -5.97
C LYS A 85 -13.35 10.43 -5.95
N ALA A 86 -13.80 11.47 -6.65
CA ALA A 86 -13.02 12.69 -6.82
C ALA A 86 -12.75 13.39 -5.48
N ASP A 87 -13.77 13.44 -4.61
CA ASP A 87 -13.68 14.10 -3.30
C ASP A 87 -12.72 13.35 -2.37
N GLU A 88 -12.81 12.02 -2.31
CA GLU A 88 -11.89 11.20 -1.50
C GLU A 88 -10.45 11.30 -2.01
N GLU A 89 -10.24 11.37 -3.33
CA GLU A 89 -8.89 11.53 -3.89
C GLU A 89 -8.34 12.94 -3.60
N ALA A 90 -9.18 13.98 -3.61
CA ALA A 90 -8.81 15.32 -3.21
C ALA A 90 -8.44 15.40 -1.72
N GLU A 91 -9.22 14.76 -0.84
CA GLU A 91 -8.93 14.68 0.60
C GLU A 91 -7.61 13.94 0.85
N ARG A 92 -7.40 12.80 0.18
CA ARG A 92 -6.13 12.06 0.27
C ARG A 92 -4.95 12.89 -0.19
N SER A 93 -5.09 13.62 -1.30
CA SER A 93 -4.05 14.52 -1.81
C SER A 93 -3.71 15.62 -0.81
N ARG A 94 -4.73 16.25 -0.22
CA ARG A 94 -4.57 17.29 0.81
C ARG A 94 -3.85 16.73 2.05
N SER A 95 -4.30 15.60 2.58
CA SER A 95 -3.67 14.93 3.71
C SER A 95 -2.20 14.61 3.42
N ARG A 96 -1.87 14.07 2.23
CA ARG A 96 -0.47 13.79 1.86
C ARG A 96 0.39 15.05 1.86
N SER A 97 -0.14 16.16 1.33
CA SER A 97 0.56 17.46 1.31
C SER A 97 0.84 17.98 2.73
N GLU A 98 -0.16 17.93 3.61
CA GLU A 98 0.00 18.35 5.02
C GLU A 98 1.03 17.50 5.76
N GLN A 99 0.98 16.17 5.60
CA GLN A 99 1.95 15.27 6.23
C GLN A 99 3.37 15.50 5.69
N ARG A 100 3.51 15.82 4.40
CA ARG A 100 4.81 16.16 3.82
C ARG A 100 5.38 17.44 4.42
N GLN A 101 4.56 18.45 4.67
CA GLN A 101 5.01 19.67 5.33
C GLN A 101 5.43 19.38 6.78
N ARG A 102 4.60 18.65 7.54
CA ARG A 102 4.94 18.24 8.92
C ARG A 102 6.24 17.43 9.00
N ALA A 103 6.49 16.56 8.04
CA ALA A 103 7.74 15.80 7.97
C ALA A 103 8.96 16.72 7.85
N LYS A 104 8.87 17.77 7.01
CA LYS A 104 9.93 18.78 6.86
C LYS A 104 10.14 19.58 8.14
N ASP A 105 9.07 20.00 8.78
CA ASP A 105 9.13 20.78 10.02
C ASP A 105 9.77 19.96 11.16
N HIS A 106 9.38 18.68 11.28
CA HIS A 106 9.99 17.76 12.24
C HIS A 106 11.49 17.50 11.96
N LEU A 107 11.88 17.37 10.68
CA LEU A 107 13.30 17.25 10.32
C LEU A 107 14.09 18.51 10.66
N ALA A 108 13.55 19.70 10.38
CA ALA A 108 14.19 20.97 10.72
C ALA A 108 14.37 21.13 12.24
N ALA A 109 13.44 20.58 13.03
CA ALA A 109 13.51 20.55 14.49
C ALA A 109 14.39 19.40 15.04
N GLY A 110 15.03 18.57 14.20
CA GLY A 110 15.83 17.41 14.63
C GLY A 110 15.02 16.20 15.12
N ASN A 111 13.69 16.26 15.06
CA ASN A 111 12.76 15.21 15.50
C ASN A 111 12.59 14.14 14.42
N THR A 112 13.63 13.35 14.19
CA THR A 112 13.64 12.35 13.11
C THR A 112 12.50 11.34 13.25
N ALA A 113 12.26 10.75 14.43
CA ALA A 113 11.20 9.76 14.63
C ALA A 113 9.81 10.24 14.18
N ALA A 114 9.43 11.47 14.55
CA ALA A 114 8.17 12.07 14.15
C ALA A 114 8.10 12.36 12.63
N ALA A 115 9.23 12.73 12.02
CA ALA A 115 9.31 12.88 10.57
C ALA A 115 9.07 11.56 9.84
N TRP A 116 9.60 10.43 10.35
CA TRP A 116 9.37 9.10 9.77
C TRP A 116 7.90 8.68 9.81
N GLU A 117 7.18 8.98 10.89
CA GLU A 117 5.74 8.72 10.97
C GLU A 117 4.95 9.57 9.97
N CYS A 118 5.33 10.83 9.77
CA CYS A 118 4.74 11.69 8.76
C CYS A 118 5.07 11.21 7.34
N TYR A 119 6.30 10.72 7.11
CA TYR A 119 6.70 10.15 5.83
C TYR A 119 5.84 8.95 5.44
N ALA A 120 5.58 8.03 6.36
CA ALA A 120 4.69 6.89 6.10
C ALA A 120 3.26 7.30 5.68
N LYS A 121 2.82 8.52 6.04
CA LYS A 121 1.50 9.07 5.71
C LYS A 121 1.49 9.98 4.46
N CYS A 122 2.66 10.41 3.95
CA CYS A 122 2.74 11.27 2.75
C CYS A 122 2.88 10.51 1.44
N VAL A 123 3.27 9.23 1.46
CA VAL A 123 3.58 8.50 0.21
C VAL A 123 2.33 8.30 -0.62
N ASP A 124 2.44 8.67 -1.89
CA ASP A 124 1.45 8.37 -2.92
C ASP A 124 1.89 7.13 -3.71
N VAL A 125 0.98 6.19 -3.93
CA VAL A 125 1.27 5.02 -4.78
C VAL A 125 0.96 5.39 -6.22
N THR A 126 2.00 5.60 -7.01
CA THR A 126 1.87 6.13 -8.37
C THR A 126 1.67 5.00 -9.40
N PRO A 127 1.11 5.31 -10.59
CA PRO A 127 1.06 4.37 -11.71
C PRO A 127 2.44 3.83 -12.12
N GLN A 128 3.50 4.62 -11.92
CA GLN A 128 4.88 4.17 -12.18
C GLN A 128 5.30 3.04 -11.23
N MET A 129 4.93 3.11 -9.94
CA MET A 129 5.20 2.05 -8.98
C MET A 129 4.40 0.78 -9.31
N ALA A 130 3.16 0.93 -9.77
CA ALA A 130 2.37 -0.18 -10.26
C ALA A 130 3.03 -0.83 -11.49
N TRP A 131 3.47 -0.03 -12.46
CA TRP A 131 4.20 -0.51 -13.63
C TRP A 131 5.49 -1.25 -13.27
N GLN A 132 6.27 -0.73 -12.32
CA GLN A 132 7.46 -1.41 -11.80
C GLN A 132 7.16 -2.77 -11.16
N PHE A 133 5.96 -2.96 -10.61
CA PHE A 133 5.55 -4.26 -10.05
C PHE A 133 5.05 -5.24 -11.14
N ILE A 134 4.64 -4.73 -12.30
CA ILE A 134 4.26 -5.56 -13.45
C ILE A 134 5.49 -6.13 -14.16
N GLN A 135 6.59 -5.38 -14.21
CA GLN A 135 7.86 -5.79 -14.83
C GLN A 135 8.60 -6.83 -13.98
#